data_AF-A0A392MXD6-F1
#
_entry.id   AF-A0A392MXD6-F1
#
_cell.length_a   1.000
_cell.length_b   1.000
_cell.length_c   1.000
_cell.angle_alpha   90.00
_cell.angle_beta   90.00
_cell.angle_gamma   90.00
#
_symmetry.space_group_name_H-M   'P 1'
#
loop_
_entity.id
_entity.type
_entity.pdbx_description
1 polymer ?
#
loop_
_entity_poly.entity_id
_entity_poly.type
_entity_poly.pdbx_seq_one_letter_code
_entity_poly.pdbx_strand_id
1 'polypeptide(L)' 'MQKDYEELAATVMNVVDLVVHKTNERIESATDVLKGVLKHVINDEGEISWPPQDPQALKSMEMAKEDGDKPGLEAMLQK' A
#
# COMPACT_ATOMS: atom_id res chain seq x y z
N MET A 1 -30.71 -12.67 23.41
CA MET A 1 -29.68 -11.83 24.05
C MET A 1 -28.28 -12.39 23.81
N GLN A 2 -27.85 -13.48 24.45
CA GLN A 2 -26.45 -13.96 24.29
C GLN A 2 -26.11 -14.36 22.85
N LYS A 3 -27.03 -15.08 22.19
CA LYS A 3 -26.90 -15.48 20.78
C LYS A 3 -26.75 -14.30 19.81
N ASP A 4 -27.43 -13.18 20.08
CA ASP A 4 -27.37 -11.98 19.24
C ASP A 4 -26.00 -11.28 19.35
N TYR A 5 -25.39 -11.31 20.55
CA TYR A 5 -24.04 -10.80 20.75
C TYR A 5 -22.97 -11.69 20.12
N GLU A 6 -23.15 -13.01 20.11
CA GLU A 6 -22.26 -13.95 19.43
C GLU A 6 -22.29 -13.76 17.91
N GLU A 7 -23.48 -13.59 17.33
CA GLU A 7 -23.66 -13.30 15.90
C GLU A 7 -23.06 -11.94 15.52
N LEU A 8 -23.26 -10.91 16.36
CA LEU A 8 -22.63 -9.62 16.18
C LEU A 8 -21.10 -9.72 16.26
N ALA A 9 -20.56 -10.45 17.24
CA ALA A 9 -19.12 -10.64 17.37
C ALA A 9 -18.52 -11.36 16.16
N ALA A 10 -19.19 -12.40 15.64
CA ALA A 10 -18.78 -13.07 14.41
C ALA A 10 -18.77 -12.10 13.22
N THR A 11 -19.78 -11.25 13.10
CA THR A 11 -19.86 -10.22 12.05
C THR A 11 -18.73 -9.19 12.18
N VAL A 12 -18.44 -8.72 13.40
CA VAL A 12 -17.35 -7.78 13.66
C VAL A 12 -16.00 -8.41 13.32
N MET A 13 -15.76 -9.66 13.71
CA MET A 13 -14.51 -10.35 13.38
C MET A 13 -14.30 -10.48 11.87
N ASN A 14 -15.36 -10.81 11.12
CA ASN A 14 -15.26 -10.86 9.65
C ASN A 14 -14.89 -9.51 9.03
N VAL A 15 -15.42 -8.40 9.58
CA VAL A 15 -15.05 -7.05 9.12
C VAL A 15 -13.60 -6.73 9.49
N VAL A 16 -13.15 -7.09 10.69
CA VAL A 16 -11.76 -6.91 11.13
C VAL A 16 -10.82 -7.68 10.21
N ASP A 17 -11.10 -8.95 9.91
CA ASP A 17 -10.29 -9.78 9.03
C ASP A 17 -10.17 -9.17 7.63
N LEU A 18 -11.29 -8.69 7.07
CA LEU A 18 -11.29 -8.03 5.77
C LEU A 18 -10.43 -6.75 5.77
N VAL A 19 -10.54 -5.93 6.81
CA VAL A 19 -9.76 -4.69 6.92
C VAL A 19 -8.28 -4.98 7.09
N VAL A 20 -7.91 -5.94 7.94
CA VAL A 20 -6.53 -6.36 8.14
C VAL A 20 -5.94 -6.90 6.85
N HIS A 21 -6.64 -7.82 6.18
CA HIS A 21 -6.19 -8.40 4.92
C HIS A 21 -6.00 -7.34 3.83
N LYS A 22 -7.01 -6.51 3.58
CA LYS A 22 -6.93 -5.43 2.58
C LYS A 22 -5.84 -4.40 2.90
N THR A 23 -5.60 -4.12 4.18
CA THR A 23 -4.52 -3.21 4.58
C THR A 23 -3.16 -3.84 4.33
N ASN A 24 -2.99 -5.12 4.66
CA ASN A 24 -1.76 -5.85 4.37
C ASN A 24 -1.48 -5.91 2.87
N GLU A 25 -2.48 -6.25 2.04
CA GLU A 25 -2.34 -6.25 0.57
C GLU A 25 -1.92 -4.88 0.04
N ARG A 26 -2.49 -3.78 0.55
CA ARG A 26 -2.12 -2.42 0.14
C ARG A 26 -0.69 -2.07 0.56
N ILE A 27 -0.28 -2.47 1.77
CA ILE A 27 1.09 -2.26 2.25
C ILE A 27 2.07 -3.05 1.38
N GLU A 28 1.81 -4.33 1.13
CA GLU A 28 2.65 -5.20 0.30
C GLU A 28 2.76 -4.65 -1.11
N SER A 29 1.64 -4.32 -1.75
CA SER A 29 1.62 -3.77 -3.12
C SER A 29 2.39 -2.45 -3.23
N ALA A 30 2.19 -1.51 -2.30
CA ALA A 30 2.94 -0.26 -2.28
C ALA A 30 4.43 -0.49 -1.99
N THR A 31 4.75 -1.43 -1.11
CA THR A 31 6.13 -1.78 -0.75
C THR A 31 6.85 -2.44 -1.91
N ASP A 32 6.19 -3.30 -2.68
CA ASP A 32 6.79 -3.98 -3.83
C ASP A 32 7.09 -3.02 -4.98
N VAL A 33 6.19 -2.04 -5.23
CA VAL A 33 6.49 -0.91 -6.13
C VAL A 33 7.72 -0.15 -5.64
N LEU A 34 7.79 0.17 -4.34
CA LEU A 34 8.93 0.88 -3.76
C LEU A 34 10.24 0.08 -3.86
N LYS A 35 10.20 -1.24 -3.61
CA LYS A 35 11.36 -2.14 -3.80
C LYS A 35 11.83 -2.13 -5.26
N GLY A 36 10.91 -2.13 -6.22
CA GLY A 36 11.23 -2.02 -7.65
C GLY A 36 11.94 -0.70 -7.99
N VAL A 37 11.41 0.42 -7.48
CA VAL A 37 12.01 1.76 -7.63
C VAL A 37 13.42 1.82 -7.01
N LEU A 38 13.57 1.28 -5.79
CA LEU A 38 14.81 1.34 -5.02
C LEU A 38 15.81 0.23 -5.35
N LYS A 39 15.48 -0.71 -6.23
CA LYS A 39 16.34 -1.84 -6.61
C LYS A 39 17.75 -1.40 -7.04
N HIS A 40 17.87 -0.23 -7.67
CA HIS A 40 19.15 0.33 -8.13
C HIS A 40 20.01 0.93 -7.00
N VAL A 41 19.40 1.22 -5.85
CA VAL A 41 20.04 1.80 -4.65
C VAL A 41 20.38 0.71 -3.63
N ILE A 42 19.59 -0.36 -3.60
CA ILE A 42 19.79 -1.53 -2.73
C ILE A 42 20.88 -2.40 -3.38
N ASN A 43 22.12 -1.95 -3.33
CA ASN A 43 23.22 -2.66 -3.96
C ASN A 43 23.85 -3.75 -3.09
N ASP A 44 23.67 -3.78 -1.76
CA ASP A 44 24.07 -4.91 -0.90
C ASP A 44 23.48 -4.73 0.51
N GLU A 45 23.53 -5.80 1.33
CA GLU A 45 22.91 -6.04 2.65
C GLU A 45 23.20 -5.02 3.79
N GLY A 46 23.17 -3.71 3.50
CA GLY A 46 23.46 -2.61 4.43
C GLY A 46 22.33 -1.59 4.56
N GLU A 47 22.46 -0.72 5.56
CA GLU A 47 21.54 0.38 5.81
C GLU A 47 21.60 1.40 4.67
N ILE A 48 20.47 1.62 3.98
CA ILE A 48 20.38 2.63 2.92
C ILE A 48 20.47 4.03 3.54
N SER A 49 21.36 4.88 3.01
CA SER A 49 21.37 6.30 3.36
C SER A 49 20.10 6.94 2.82
N TRP A 50 19.26 7.48 3.72
CA TRP A 50 18.06 8.22 3.36
C TRP A 50 18.29 9.72 3.48
N PRO A 51 17.96 10.53 2.45
CA PRO A 51 17.25 10.17 1.22
C PRO A 51 18.13 9.48 0.15
N PRO A 52 17.54 8.72 -0.79
CA PRO A 52 18.27 8.11 -1.90
C PRO A 52 18.88 9.21 -2.77
N GLN A 53 20.18 9.13 -3.00
CA GLN A 53 20.90 10.13 -3.81
C GLN A 53 21.03 9.71 -5.28
N ASP A 54 20.64 8.48 -5.62
CA ASP A 54 20.73 7.95 -6.99
C ASP A 54 19.72 8.64 -7.93
N PRO A 55 20.18 9.27 -9.03
CA PRO A 55 19.30 9.97 -9.96
C PRO A 55 18.25 9.09 -10.64
N GLN A 56 18.52 7.81 -10.87
CA GLN A 56 17.56 6.90 -11.49
C GLN A 56 16.46 6.48 -10.51
N ALA A 57 16.82 6.27 -9.24
CA ALA A 57 15.85 5.98 -8.18
C ALA A 57 14.91 7.16 -7.93
N LEU A 58 15.44 8.38 -7.91
CA LEU A 58 14.64 9.60 -7.78
C LEU A 58 13.67 9.77 -8.95
N LYS A 59 14.13 9.57 -10.18
CA LYS A 59 13.27 9.64 -11.38
C LYS A 59 12.18 8.55 -11.37
N SER A 60 12.52 7.35 -10.95
CA SER A 60 11.57 6.23 -10.85
C SER A 60 10.50 6.48 -9.78
N MET A 61 10.87 7.13 -8.66
CA MET A 61 9.93 7.54 -7.61
C MET A 61 8.97 8.64 -8.09
N GLU A 62 9.47 9.61 -8.86
CA GLU A 62 8.65 10.67 -9.47
C GLU A 62 7.60 10.09 -10.43
N MET A 63 8.01 9.16 -11.29
CA MET A 63 7.08 8.47 -12.22
C MET A 63 6.03 7.62 -11.49
N ALA A 64 6.41 6.95 -10.39
CA ALA A 64 5.46 6.16 -9.60
C ALA A 64 4.40 7.02 -8.88
N LYS A 65 4.72 8.29 -8.56
CA LYS A 65 3.73 9.24 -8.01
C LYS A 65 2.68 9.65 -9.05
N GLU A 66 3.08 9.85 -10.29
CA GLU A 66 2.20 10.35 -11.36
C GLU A 66 1.10 9.33 -11.76
N ASP A 67 1.36 8.02 -11.64
CA ASP A 67 0.37 6.98 -11.91
C ASP A 67 -0.65 6.77 -10.77
N GLY A 68 -0.33 7.18 -9.53
CA GLY A 68 -1.25 7.12 -8.38
C GLY A 68 -2.32 8.21 -8.36
N ASP A 69 -2.07 9.34 -9.05
CA ASP A 69 -2.98 10.49 -9.18
C ASP A 69 -3.84 10.43 -10.46
N LYS A 70 -3.88 9.29 -11.16
CA LYS A 70 -4.80 9.13 -12.30
C LYS A 70 -6.26 8.95 -11.82
N PRO A 71 -7.23 9.63 -12.47
CA PRO A 71 -8.53 10.04 -11.92
C PRO A 71 -9.57 8.89 -11.86
N GLY A 72 -9.27 7.83 -11.11
CA GLY A 72 -10.26 6.79 -10.80
C GLY A 72 -11.34 7.27 -9.81
N LEU A 73 -10.98 8.19 -8.91
CA LEU A 73 -11.87 8.67 -7.85
C LEU A 73 -12.82 9.80 -8.32
N GLU A 74 -12.37 10.71 -9.18
CA GLU A 74 -13.25 11.74 -9.77
C GLU A 74 -14.35 11.14 -10.65
N ALA A 75 -14.07 10.04 -11.35
CA ALA A 75 -15.05 9.37 -12.21
C ALA A 75 -16.16 8.64 -11.43
N MET A 76 -15.94 8.29 -10.15
CA MET A 76 -16.92 7.60 -9.31
C MET A 76 -17.87 8.56 -8.58
N LEU A 77 -17.51 9.85 -8.47
CA LEU A 77 -18.34 10.88 -7.84
C LEU A 77 -19.37 11.52 -8.79
N GLN A 78 -19.41 11.14 -10.06
CA GLN A 78 -20.37 11.64 -11.06
C GLN A 78 -21.52 10.68 -11.39
N LYS A 79 -21.93 9.79 -10.48
CA LYS A 79 -23.12 8.95 -10.67
C LYS A 79 -24.12 9.08 -9.54
#